data_AF-D9UCB7-F1
#
_entry.id   AF-D9UCB7-F1
#
_cell.length_a   1.000
_cell.length_b   1.000
_cell.length_c   1.000
_cell.angle_alpha   90.00
_cell.angle_beta   90.00
_cell.angle_gamma   90.00
#
_symmetry.space_group_name_H-M   'P 1'
#
loop_
_entity.id
_entity.type
_entity.pdbx_description
1 polymer ?
#
loop_
_entity_poly.entity_id
_entity_poly.type
_entity_poly.pdbx_seq_one_letter_code
_entity_poly.pdbx_strand_id
1 'polypeptide(L)'
;MSGGEVAGLLVAVFWAILVSFLAVALARLAQTLRATTKMVAEVTEQAVPLLTDASATVRSAQTQLDRVDAIASDVQEVTSNASALSTTVASTFGGPLVKVAAFGYGVRRALGRRAEPPPPPRTVVGRTAKGRRRTRRKGV
;
A
#
# COMPACT_ATOMS: atom_id res chain seq x y z
N MET A 1 -32.73 -84.34 -28.13
CA MET A 1 -32.49 -83.02 -27.48
C MET A 1 -33.75 -82.19 -27.67
N SER A 2 -34.37 -81.74 -26.57
CA SER A 2 -35.59 -80.93 -26.66
C SER A 2 -35.23 -79.46 -26.96
N GLY A 3 -36.07 -78.73 -27.70
CA GLY A 3 -35.78 -77.33 -28.06
C GLY A 3 -35.57 -76.40 -26.85
N GLY A 4 -36.17 -76.73 -25.70
CA GLY A 4 -36.00 -75.98 -24.45
C GLY A 4 -34.61 -76.12 -23.83
N GLU A 5 -33.93 -77.25 -24.02
CA GLU A 5 -32.59 -77.50 -23.48
C GLU A 5 -31.53 -76.66 -24.20
N VAL A 6 -31.64 -76.59 -25.54
CA VAL A 6 -30.77 -75.75 -26.38
C VAL A 6 -31.03 -74.26 -26.11
N ALA A 7 -32.29 -73.86 -25.94
CA ALA A 7 -32.65 -72.50 -25.58
C ALA A 7 -32.09 -72.08 -24.21
N GLY A 8 -32.18 -72.96 -23.21
CA GLY A 8 -31.64 -72.73 -21.88
C GLY A 8 -30.11 -72.54 -21.87
N LEU A 9 -29.38 -73.36 -22.64
CA LEU A 9 -27.93 -73.23 -22.77
C LEU A 9 -27.53 -71.88 -23.38
N LEU A 10 -28.22 -71.45 -24.45
CA LEU A 10 -27.94 -70.17 -25.10
C LEU A 10 -28.16 -69.00 -24.14
N VAL A 11 -29.26 -69.01 -23.39
CA VAL A 11 -29.55 -67.98 -22.39
C VAL A 11 -28.50 -67.98 -21.29
N ALA A 12 -28.09 -69.15 -20.79
CA ALA A 12 -27.07 -69.26 -19.76
C ALA A 12 -25.72 -68.69 -20.21
N VAL A 13 -25.28 -69.01 -21.44
CA VAL A 13 -24.03 -68.48 -22.00
C VAL A 13 -24.11 -66.97 -22.17
N PHE A 14 -25.22 -66.44 -22.70
CA PHE A 14 -25.43 -65.01 -22.84
C PHE A 14 -25.36 -64.29 -21.49
N TRP A 15 -26.05 -64.83 -20.47
CA TRP A 15 -26.06 -64.25 -19.12
C TRP A 15 -24.68 -64.32 -18.45
N ALA A 16 -23.94 -65.41 -18.64
CA ALA A 16 -22.57 -65.55 -18.14
C ALA A 16 -21.63 -64.50 -18.75
N ILE A 17 -21.75 -64.21 -20.04
CA ILE A 17 -20.99 -63.14 -20.72
C ILE A 17 -21.38 -61.78 -20.13
N LEU A 18 -22.69 -61.51 -19.97
CA LEU A 18 -23.18 -60.25 -19.40
C LEU A 18 -22.65 -60.01 -18.00
N VAL A 19 -22.70 -61.02 -17.12
CA VAL A 19 -22.17 -60.92 -15.76
C VAL A 19 -20.67 -60.71 -15.77
N SER A 20 -19.94 -61.42 -16.62
CA SER A 20 -18.49 -61.26 -16.72
C SER A 20 -18.12 -59.84 -17.15
N PHE A 21 -18.86 -59.28 -18.12
CA PHE A 21 -18.70 -57.88 -18.53
C PHE A 21 -19.01 -56.91 -17.38
N LEU A 22 -20.11 -57.14 -16.65
CA LEU A 22 -20.49 -56.31 -15.51
C LEU A 22 -19.46 -56.37 -14.39
N ALA A 23 -18.92 -57.55 -14.08
CA ALA A 23 -17.88 -57.73 -13.09
C ALA A 23 -16.62 -56.94 -13.45
N VAL A 24 -16.19 -56.97 -14.72
CA VAL A 24 -15.06 -56.17 -15.20
C VAL A 24 -15.37 -54.68 -15.13
N ALA A 25 -16.58 -54.25 -15.49
CA ALA A 25 -17.00 -52.85 -15.40
C ALA A 25 -16.97 -52.34 -13.96
N LEU A 26 -17.51 -53.12 -13.01
CA LEU A 26 -17.49 -52.79 -11.58
C LEU A 26 -16.06 -52.79 -11.02
N ALA A 27 -15.22 -53.73 -11.44
CA ALA A 27 -13.82 -53.77 -11.02
C ALA A 27 -13.06 -52.51 -11.47
N ARG A 28 -13.26 -52.09 -12.73
CA ARG A 28 -12.68 -50.84 -13.24
C ARG A 28 -13.20 -49.63 -12.47
N LEU A 29 -14.50 -49.56 -12.21
CA LEU A 29 -15.09 -48.45 -11.46
C LEU A 29 -14.54 -48.38 -10.03
N ALA A 30 -14.43 -49.53 -9.35
CA ALA A 30 -13.83 -49.63 -8.03
C ALA A 30 -12.36 -49.18 -8.04
N GLN A 31 -11.62 -49.52 -9.09
CA GLN A 31 -10.23 -49.07 -9.25
C GLN A 31 -10.13 -47.55 -9.43
N THR A 32 -11.02 -46.94 -10.22
CA THR A 32 -11.10 -45.48 -10.37
C THR A 32 -11.42 -44.80 -9.04
N LEU A 33 -12.42 -45.30 -8.29
CA LEU A 33 -12.77 -44.75 -6.98
C LEU A 33 -11.59 -44.84 -6.00
N ARG A 34 -10.87 -45.97 -5.99
CA ARG A 34 -9.65 -46.13 -5.18
C ARG A 34 -8.57 -45.12 -5.55
N ALA A 35 -8.35 -44.88 -6.83
CA ALA A 35 -7.39 -43.88 -7.30
C ALA A 35 -7.79 -42.46 -6.86
N THR A 36 -9.08 -42.11 -6.98
CA THR A 36 -9.60 -40.82 -6.50
C THR A 36 -9.44 -40.69 -4.99
N THR A 37 -9.79 -41.72 -4.21
CA THR A 37 -9.62 -41.70 -2.75
C THR A 37 -8.16 -41.50 -2.36
N LYS A 38 -7.24 -42.20 -3.04
CA LYS A 38 -5.80 -42.04 -2.80
C LYS A 38 -5.32 -40.62 -3.13
N MET A 39 -5.75 -40.05 -4.26
CA MET A 39 -5.43 -38.67 -4.64
C MET A 39 -5.94 -37.67 -3.60
N VAL A 40 -7.18 -37.83 -3.10
CA VAL A 40 -7.73 -36.96 -2.06
C VAL A 40 -6.93 -37.08 -0.75
N ALA A 41 -6.53 -38.29 -0.38
CA ALA A 41 -5.70 -38.51 0.81
C ALA A 41 -4.33 -37.82 0.66
N GLU A 42 -3.65 -38.00 -0.47
CA GLU A 42 -2.36 -37.35 -0.76
C GLU A 42 -2.46 -35.83 -0.79
N VAL A 43 -3.51 -35.28 -1.42
CA VAL A 43 -3.77 -33.83 -1.43
C VAL A 43 -4.01 -33.31 0.00
N THR A 44 -4.75 -34.05 0.82
CA THR A 44 -5.03 -33.66 2.21
C THR A 44 -3.76 -33.68 3.06
N GLU A 45 -2.94 -34.72 2.92
CA GLU A 45 -1.63 -34.84 3.60
C GLU A 45 -0.68 -33.68 3.27
N GLN A 46 -0.75 -33.14 2.04
CA GLN A 46 0.10 -32.01 1.63
C GLN A 46 -0.54 -30.65 1.89
N ALA A 47 -1.85 -30.50 1.73
CA ALA A 47 -2.55 -29.22 1.88
C ALA A 47 -2.58 -28.72 3.33
N VAL A 48 -2.74 -29.62 4.31
CA VAL A 48 -2.79 -29.23 5.73
C VAL A 48 -1.46 -28.59 6.22
N PRO A 49 -0.28 -29.17 5.92
CA PRO A 49 1.01 -28.52 6.18
C PRO A 49 1.15 -27.16 5.49
N LEU A 50 0.81 -27.06 4.20
CA LEU A 50 0.93 -25.81 3.45
C LEU A 50 0.06 -24.68 4.03
N LEU A 51 -1.15 -25.00 4.50
CA LEU A 51 -2.02 -24.04 5.18
C LEU A 51 -1.44 -23.62 6.55
N THR A 52 -0.77 -24.55 7.23
CA THR A 52 -0.09 -24.28 8.51
C THR A 52 1.11 -23.36 8.28
N ASP A 53 1.93 -23.62 7.28
CA ASP A 53 3.09 -22.80 6.89
C ASP A 53 2.67 -21.42 6.40
N ALA A 54 1.60 -21.34 5.59
CA ALA A 54 1.03 -20.07 5.17
C ALA A 54 0.53 -19.26 6.37
N SER A 55 -0.16 -19.91 7.32
CA SER A 55 -0.61 -19.25 8.55
C SER A 55 0.56 -18.75 9.41
N ALA A 56 1.63 -19.54 9.51
CA ALA A 56 2.86 -19.13 10.20
C ALA A 56 3.55 -17.95 9.51
N THR A 57 3.58 -17.96 8.17
CA THR A 57 4.11 -16.87 7.35
C THR A 57 3.30 -15.59 7.53
N VAL A 58 1.97 -15.66 7.49
CA VAL A 58 1.08 -14.52 7.74
C VAL A 58 1.30 -13.97 9.16
N ARG A 59 1.43 -14.84 10.16
CA ARG A 59 1.72 -14.41 11.54
C ARG A 59 3.08 -13.72 11.65
N SER A 60 4.10 -14.25 10.97
CA SER A 60 5.43 -13.61 10.89
C SER A 60 5.35 -12.25 10.19
N ALA A 61 4.64 -12.16 9.07
CA ALA A 61 4.42 -10.91 8.35
C ALA A 61 3.71 -9.89 9.24
N GLN A 62 2.68 -10.28 9.99
CA GLN A 62 2.03 -9.39 10.94
C GLN A 62 3.01 -8.84 11.99
N THR A 63 3.83 -9.70 12.61
CA THR A 63 4.86 -9.24 13.56
C THR A 63 5.87 -8.30 12.91
N GLN A 64 6.22 -8.52 11.64
CA GLN A 64 7.11 -7.62 10.90
C GLN A 64 6.44 -6.27 10.63
N LEU A 65 5.15 -6.26 10.28
CA LEU A 65 4.38 -5.03 10.13
C LEU A 65 4.30 -4.26 11.45
N ASP A 66 4.03 -4.93 12.58
CA ASP A 66 4.00 -4.29 13.89
C ASP A 66 5.36 -3.62 14.22
N ARG A 67 6.48 -4.25 13.83
CA ARG A 67 7.83 -3.65 13.97
C ARG A 67 8.03 -2.45 13.05
N VAL A 68 7.54 -2.52 11.81
CA VAL A 68 7.61 -1.41 10.86
C VAL A 68 6.79 -0.22 11.36
N ASP A 69 5.61 -0.46 11.94
CA ASP A 69 4.77 0.58 12.54
C ASP A 69 5.45 1.24 13.73
N ALA A 70 6.14 0.45 14.58
CA ALA A 70 6.96 1.00 15.66
C ALA A 70 8.08 1.90 15.12
N ILE A 71 8.83 1.45 14.10
CA ILE A 71 9.88 2.26 13.46
C ILE A 71 9.28 3.52 12.84
N ALA A 72 8.12 3.44 12.21
CA ALA A 72 7.45 4.60 11.63
C ALA A 72 7.07 5.62 12.72
N SER A 73 6.58 5.15 13.87
CA SER A 73 6.32 5.98 15.05
C SER A 73 7.61 6.64 15.56
N ASP A 74 8.68 5.89 15.72
CA ASP A 74 9.99 6.40 16.15
C ASP A 74 10.51 7.47 15.19
N VAL A 75 10.39 7.24 13.88
CA VAL A 75 10.78 8.21 12.84
C VAL A 75 9.92 9.47 12.89
N GLN A 76 8.62 9.34 13.14
CA GLN A 76 7.73 10.48 13.30
C GLN A 76 8.13 11.32 14.52
N GLU A 77 8.50 10.67 15.63
CA GLU A 77 8.99 11.35 16.82
C GLU A 77 10.32 12.07 16.56
N VAL A 78 11.30 11.39 15.93
CA VAL A 78 12.59 11.98 15.56
C VAL A 78 12.39 13.18 14.62
N THR A 79 11.48 13.07 13.66
CA THR A 79 11.18 14.17 12.72
C THR A 79 10.56 15.37 13.45
N SER A 80 9.65 15.13 14.38
CA SER A 80 9.05 16.16 15.23
C SER A 80 10.11 16.85 16.09
N ASN A 81 10.96 16.06 16.76
CA ASN A 81 12.06 16.55 17.59
C ASN A 81 13.06 17.35 16.77
N ALA A 82 13.45 16.88 15.59
CA ALA A 82 14.32 17.61 14.68
C ALA A 82 13.70 18.95 14.23
N SER A 83 12.39 18.96 13.95
CA SER A 83 11.67 20.19 13.60
C SER A 83 11.63 21.19 14.75
N ALA A 84 11.40 20.70 15.98
CA ALA A 84 11.42 21.51 17.19
C ALA A 84 12.83 22.08 17.44
N LEU A 85 13.87 21.24 17.37
CA LEU A 85 15.27 21.66 17.51
C LEU A 85 15.67 22.68 16.44
N SER A 86 15.30 22.45 15.17
CA SER A 86 15.55 23.39 14.08
C SER A 86 14.84 24.73 14.33
N THR A 87 13.61 24.70 14.84
CA THR A 87 12.87 25.90 15.22
C THR A 87 13.53 26.63 16.38
N THR A 88 14.02 25.92 17.39
CA THR A 88 14.76 26.50 18.53
C THR A 88 16.07 27.14 18.07
N VAL A 89 16.83 26.49 17.19
CA VAL A 89 18.07 27.06 16.61
C VAL A 89 17.74 28.29 15.77
N ALA A 90 16.74 28.20 14.89
CA ALA A 90 16.29 29.31 14.06
C ALA A 90 15.80 30.50 14.89
N SER A 91 15.07 30.26 15.98
CA SER A 91 14.58 31.33 16.86
C SER A 91 15.68 31.93 17.75
N THR A 92 16.65 31.11 18.18
CA THR A 92 17.79 31.57 19.01
C THR A 92 18.78 32.42 18.20
N PHE A 93 19.08 32.01 16.96
CA PHE A 93 20.12 32.66 16.15
C PHE A 93 19.57 33.49 14.98
N GLY A 94 18.38 33.20 14.46
CA GLY A 94 17.86 33.84 13.24
C GLY A 94 17.58 35.34 13.40
N GLY A 95 16.85 35.73 14.44
CA GLY A 95 16.54 37.13 14.71
C GLY A 95 17.80 37.99 14.94
N PRO A 96 18.72 37.58 15.82
CA PRO A 96 19.99 38.28 16.04
C PRO A 96 20.89 38.34 14.80
N LEU A 97 21.05 37.25 14.04
CA LEU A 97 21.92 37.23 12.86
C LEU A 97 21.42 38.17 11.76
N VAL A 98 20.12 38.22 11.51
CA VAL A 98 19.52 39.17 10.56
C VAL A 98 19.77 40.61 11.01
N LYS A 99 19.64 40.90 12.31
CA LYS A 99 19.96 42.23 12.86
C LYS A 99 21.45 42.59 12.68
N VAL A 100 22.37 41.65 12.92
CA VAL A 100 23.81 41.86 12.71
C VAL A 100 24.13 42.14 11.24
N ALA A 101 23.55 41.38 10.31
CA ALA A 101 23.73 41.58 8.87
C ALA A 101 23.20 42.94 8.40
N ALA A 102 21.99 43.32 8.85
CA ALA A 102 21.40 44.61 8.52
C ALA A 102 22.20 45.79 9.08
N PHE A 103 22.70 45.68 10.31
CA PHE A 103 23.56 46.68 10.93
C PHE A 103 24.88 46.84 10.16
N GLY A 104 25.57 45.74 9.85
CA GLY A 104 26.81 45.77 9.08
C GLY A 104 26.65 46.38 7.68
N TYR A 105 25.58 46.03 6.95
CA TYR A 105 25.28 46.64 5.66
C TYR A 105 24.94 48.13 5.79
N GLY A 106 24.16 48.52 6.81
CA GLY A 106 23.85 49.92 7.11
C GLY A 106 25.12 50.74 7.38
N VAL A 107 26.02 50.21 8.21
CA VAL A 107 27.32 50.83 8.52
C VAL A 107 28.18 50.97 7.26
N ARG A 108 28.33 49.89 6.47
CA ARG A 108 29.08 49.94 5.20
C ARG A 108 28.48 50.95 4.23
N ARG A 109 27.15 51.03 4.13
CA ARG A 109 26.45 51.97 3.24
C ARG A 109 26.57 53.42 3.70
N ALA A 110 26.61 53.67 5.01
CA ALA A 110 26.86 55.00 5.56
C ALA A 110 28.30 55.46 5.30
N LEU A 111 29.28 54.56 5.44
CA LEU A 111 30.68 54.84 5.14
C LEU A 111 30.93 55.03 3.63
N GLY A 112 30.32 54.19 2.78
CA GLY A 112 30.43 54.27 1.32
C GLY A 112 29.70 55.47 0.70
N ARG A 113 28.71 56.05 1.40
CA ARG A 113 27.99 57.25 0.95
C ARG A 113 28.85 58.51 0.86
N ARG A 114 30.08 58.49 1.38
CA ARG A 114 31.05 59.59 1.15
C ARG A 114 31.68 59.56 -0.25
N ALA A 115 31.47 58.50 -1.03
CA ALA A 115 32.11 58.33 -2.35
C ALA A 115 31.15 58.41 -3.55
N GLU A 116 29.83 58.58 -3.34
CA GLU A 116 28.84 58.50 -4.43
C GLU A 116 28.18 59.87 -4.69
N PRO A 117 28.26 60.41 -5.93
CA PRO A 117 27.58 61.66 -6.30
C PRO A 117 26.06 61.52 -6.17
N PRO A 118 25.33 62.62 -5.88
CA PRO A 118 23.89 62.56 -5.66
C PRO A 118 23.17 62.00 -6.89
N PRO A 119 22.34 60.94 -6.76
CA PRO A 119 21.55 60.45 -7.86
C PRO A 119 20.56 61.54 -8.32
N PRO A 120 20.32 61.69 -9.63
CA PRO A 120 19.47 62.75 -10.16
C PRO A 120 18.04 62.62 -9.62
N PRO A 121 17.34 63.74 -9.41
CA PRO A 121 16.00 63.77 -8.84
C PRO A 121 15.04 63.00 -9.74
N ARG A 122 14.58 61.83 -9.28
CA ARG A 122 13.44 61.16 -9.88
C ARG A 122 12.18 61.94 -9.50
N THR A 123 11.77 62.84 -10.39
CA THR A 123 10.46 63.48 -10.37
C THR A 123 9.39 62.40 -10.48
N VAL A 124 8.81 62.03 -9.33
CA VAL A 124 7.58 61.25 -9.28
C VAL A 124 6.47 62.19 -9.74
N VAL A 125 6.18 62.15 -11.04
CA VAL A 125 5.03 62.83 -11.64
C VAL A 125 3.78 62.28 -10.96
N GLY A 126 3.15 63.11 -10.16
CA GLY A 126 1.86 62.82 -9.54
C GLY A 126 0.82 62.56 -10.62
N ARG A 127 0.44 61.29 -10.78
CA ARG A 127 -0.82 60.94 -11.41
C ARG A 127 -1.90 60.96 -10.32
N THR A 128 -2.57 62.09 -10.24
CA THR A 128 -3.83 62.29 -9.52
C THR A 128 -4.91 61.36 -10.08
N ALA A 129 -5.24 60.29 -9.36
CA ALA A 129 -6.47 59.54 -9.58
C ALA A 129 -7.53 60.04 -8.58
N LYS A 130 -8.27 61.06 -9.01
CA LYS A 130 -9.44 61.60 -8.31
C LYS A 130 -10.69 60.92 -8.87
N GLY A 131 -11.54 60.40 -7.98
CA GLY A 131 -12.90 59.91 -8.25
C GLY A 131 -13.10 58.54 -7.60
N ARG A 132 -14.19 58.20 -6.91
CA ARG A 132 -15.56 58.73 -6.91
C ARG A 132 -16.26 57.97 -5.75
N ARG A 133 -16.70 58.66 -4.70
CA ARG A 133 -18.12 58.93 -4.39
C ARG A 133 -18.91 57.73 -3.81
N ARG A 134 -19.41 57.95 -2.57
CA ARG A 134 -20.65 57.39 -1.95
C ARG A 134 -20.58 55.90 -1.58
N THR A 135 -21.12 55.42 -0.46
CA THR A 135 -22.34 55.80 0.27
C THR A 135 -22.26 55.44 1.76
N ARG A 136 -22.80 56.36 2.58
CA ARG A 136 -23.52 56.09 3.83
C ARG A 136 -24.45 54.87 3.71
N ARG A 137 -24.48 53.99 4.73
CA ARG A 137 -25.75 53.60 5.36
C ARG A 137 -25.52 53.07 6.78
N LYS A 138 -26.14 53.78 7.75
CA LYS A 138 -26.49 53.32 9.10
C LYS A 138 -27.83 52.58 9.04
N GLY A 139 -28.03 51.64 9.97
CA GLY A 139 -29.25 50.93 10.35
C GLY A 139 -28.77 49.60 10.95
N VAL A 140 -28.79 49.40 12.28
CA VAL A 140 -29.97 49.02 13.10
C VAL A 140 -30.73 47.88 12.45
#